data_AF-A0A4R8T751-F1
#
_entry.id   AF-A0A4R8T751-F1
#
_cell.length_a   1.000
_cell.length_b   1.000
_cell.length_c   1.000
_cell.angle_alpha   90.00
_cell.angle_beta   90.00
_cell.angle_gamma   90.00
#
_symmetry.space_group_name_H-M   'P 1'
#
loop_
_entity.id
_entity.type
_entity.pdbx_description
1 polymer ?
#
loop_
_entity_poly.entity_id
_entity_poly.type
_entity_poly.pdbx_seq_one_letter_code
_entity_poly.pdbx_strand_id
1 'polypeptide(L)'
;MAEIAEPRRVGQRAVASPSHRLVKRPSGPSRFQCKDYKCAASKHVQTTPTANCNTVCFQNCEFMVSGAPRNRIKDCSYLNKDFLSSQGSFVLDSYFDANCNCKYCVCKCAYDIDNIDRFSLPSCGSVLLCKIVAVNSAWTYVSAYTPPEYSCRL
;
A
#
# COMPACT_ATOMS: atom_id res chain seq x y z
N MET A 1 -3.80 52.85 17.11
CA MET A 1 -3.06 51.98 16.16
C MET A 1 -3.09 50.58 16.74
N ALA A 2 -3.88 49.68 16.17
CA ALA A 2 -3.99 48.30 16.62
C ALA A 2 -3.35 47.41 15.54
N GLU A 3 -2.28 46.72 15.91
CA GLU A 3 -1.58 45.77 15.05
C GLU A 3 -2.34 44.45 15.06
N ILE A 4 -2.84 44.04 13.90
CA ILE A 4 -3.58 42.80 13.70
C ILE A 4 -2.54 41.69 13.47
N ALA A 5 -2.36 40.83 14.47
CA ALA A 5 -1.47 39.67 14.36
C ALA A 5 -2.15 38.56 13.51
N GLU A 6 -1.51 38.18 12.40
CA GLU A 6 -1.90 37.06 11.55
C GLU A 6 -1.82 35.70 12.28
N PRO A 7 -2.77 34.77 12.03
CA PRO A 7 -2.61 33.40 12.50
C PRO A 7 -1.60 32.64 11.63
N ARG A 8 -0.44 32.32 12.22
CA ARG A 8 0.52 31.32 11.71
C ARG A 8 -0.20 30.01 11.42
N ARG A 9 -0.43 29.69 10.14
CA ARG A 9 -0.89 28.36 9.74
C ARG A 9 0.17 27.33 10.11
N VAL A 10 -0.30 26.41 10.94
CA VAL A 10 0.32 25.16 11.38
C VAL A 10 1.08 24.53 10.22
N GLY A 11 2.40 24.51 10.35
CA GLY A 11 3.26 23.78 9.44
C GLY A 11 2.79 22.33 9.35
N GLN A 12 2.43 21.90 8.15
CA GLN A 12 2.25 20.49 7.82
C GLN A 12 3.54 19.77 8.25
N ARG A 13 3.47 19.02 9.35
CA ARG A 13 4.45 17.96 9.58
C ARG A 13 4.19 16.94 8.50
N ALA A 14 4.97 17.01 7.42
CA ALA A 14 5.30 15.84 6.64
C ALA A 14 5.89 14.83 7.64
N VAL A 15 5.05 13.93 8.14
CA VAL A 15 5.55 12.72 8.78
C VAL A 15 6.23 12.00 7.63
N ALA A 16 7.55 12.11 7.60
CA ALA A 16 8.39 11.34 6.73
C ALA A 16 7.86 9.90 6.79
N SER A 17 7.32 9.41 5.68
CA SER A 17 7.25 7.97 5.51
C SER A 17 8.66 7.47 5.79
N PRO A 18 8.85 6.48 6.67
CA PRO A 18 10.16 5.86 6.75
C PRO A 18 10.45 5.39 5.33
N SER A 19 11.36 6.08 4.65
CA SER A 19 12.04 5.54 3.49
C SER A 19 12.57 4.22 4.01
N HIS A 20 11.87 3.14 3.65
CA HIS A 20 12.38 1.81 3.83
C HIS A 20 13.78 1.89 3.27
N ARG A 21 14.74 1.72 4.18
CA ARG A 21 16.17 1.67 3.89
C ARG A 21 16.32 1.06 2.51
N LEU A 22 17.20 1.61 1.69
CA LEU A 22 17.99 0.78 0.80
C LEU A 22 18.71 -0.24 1.71
N VAL A 23 17.97 -1.24 2.20
CA VAL A 23 18.53 -2.42 2.84
C VAL A 23 19.33 -2.98 1.69
N LYS A 24 20.65 -2.99 1.83
CA LYS A 24 21.54 -3.81 1.01
C LYS A 24 20.91 -5.20 1.02
N ARG A 25 20.15 -5.51 -0.03
CA ARG A 25 19.37 -6.74 -0.12
C ARG A 25 20.41 -7.86 -0.13
N PRO A 26 20.24 -8.94 0.66
CA PRO A 26 21.16 -10.06 0.59
C PRO A 26 21.06 -10.66 -0.81
N SER A 27 22.03 -10.32 -1.66
CA SER A 27 22.30 -10.99 -2.92
C SER A 27 23.00 -12.31 -2.61
N GLY A 28 22.22 -13.26 -2.09
CA GLY A 28 22.61 -14.66 -2.07
C GLY A 28 22.65 -15.19 -3.51
N PRO A 29 23.39 -16.28 -3.79
CA PRO A 29 23.54 -16.80 -5.14
C PRO A 29 22.29 -17.61 -5.55
N SER A 30 21.15 -16.93 -5.72
CA SER A 30 20.04 -17.50 -6.51
C SER A 30 20.38 -17.36 -7.99
N ARG A 31 20.27 -18.46 -8.75
CA ARG A 31 20.34 -18.42 -10.22
C ARG A 31 19.10 -17.78 -10.86
N PHE A 32 18.03 -17.62 -10.08
CA PHE A 32 16.78 -17.02 -10.52
C PHE A 32 16.76 -15.52 -10.19
N GLN A 33 16.31 -14.73 -11.16
CA GLN A 33 16.04 -13.31 -11.02
C GLN A 33 14.60 -13.11 -10.57
N CYS A 34 14.39 -12.17 -9.67
CA CYS A 34 13.09 -11.79 -9.14
C CYS A 34 12.86 -10.29 -9.30
N LYS A 35 11.59 -9.89 -9.32
CA LYS A 35 11.12 -8.52 -9.27
C LYS A 35 10.25 -8.29 -8.06
N ASP A 36 10.28 -7.05 -7.57
CA ASP A 36 9.28 -6.56 -6.65
C ASP A 36 8.22 -5.79 -7.43
N TYR A 37 7.02 -5.75 -6.90
CA TYR A 37 6.00 -4.82 -7.30
C TYR A 37 5.67 -3.92 -6.12
N LYS A 38 5.85 -2.62 -6.33
CA LYS A 38 5.40 -1.56 -5.44
C LYS A 38 4.02 -1.13 -5.90
N CYS A 39 3.02 -1.26 -5.04
CA CYS A 39 1.63 -1.05 -5.40
C CYS A 39 0.98 0.03 -4.52
N ALA A 40 -0.05 0.68 -5.04
CA ALA A 40 -0.92 1.57 -4.27
C ALA A 40 -2.39 1.33 -4.59
N ALA A 41 -3.22 1.38 -3.57
CA ALA A 41 -4.68 1.32 -3.69
C ALA A 41 -5.34 2.39 -2.81
N SER A 42 -6.56 2.80 -3.15
CA SER A 42 -7.38 3.73 -2.35
C SER A 42 -8.76 3.16 -2.03
N LYS A 43 -9.35 3.61 -0.92
CA LYS A 43 -10.70 3.22 -0.49
C LYS A 43 -11.36 4.31 0.33
N HIS A 44 -12.65 4.52 0.10
CA HIS A 44 -13.49 5.34 0.97
C HIS A 44 -14.03 4.43 2.08
N VAL A 45 -13.74 4.80 3.33
CA VAL A 45 -14.21 4.05 4.50
C VAL A 45 -15.17 4.92 5.27
N GLN A 46 -16.43 4.51 5.30
CA GLN A 46 -17.45 5.10 6.16
C GLN A 46 -17.19 4.66 7.61
N THR A 47 -17.28 5.58 8.55
CA THR A 47 -17.01 5.36 9.97
C THR A 47 -17.82 6.30 10.86
N THR A 48 -17.66 6.19 12.16
CA THR A 48 -18.34 7.05 13.14
C THR A 48 -17.75 8.47 13.14
N PRO A 49 -18.52 9.50 13.53
CA PRO A 49 -18.07 10.90 13.49
C PRO A 49 -16.77 11.16 14.27
N THR A 50 -16.58 10.43 15.37
CA THR A 50 -15.43 10.58 16.28
C THR A 50 -14.22 9.74 15.88
N ALA A 51 -14.31 8.94 14.81
CA ALA A 51 -13.25 8.04 14.42
C ALA A 51 -11.98 8.76 13.94
N ASN A 52 -10.83 8.20 14.32
CA ASN A 52 -9.52 8.62 13.86
C ASN A 52 -9.19 7.97 12.52
N CYS A 53 -9.12 8.78 11.45
CA CYS A 53 -8.87 8.26 10.11
C CYS A 53 -7.52 7.57 9.96
N ASN A 54 -6.49 7.92 10.75
CA ASN A 54 -5.21 7.22 10.68
C ASN A 54 -5.37 5.75 11.11
N THR A 55 -6.06 5.51 12.23
CA THR A 55 -6.33 4.15 12.73
C THR A 55 -7.22 3.37 11.77
N VAL A 56 -8.28 4.02 11.24
CA VAL A 56 -9.18 3.42 10.26
C VAL A 56 -8.44 2.98 9.00
N CYS A 57 -7.61 3.87 8.43
CA CYS A 57 -6.85 3.56 7.23
C CYS A 57 -5.78 2.49 7.46
N PHE A 58 -5.12 2.51 8.62
CA PHE A 58 -4.15 1.47 9.00
C PHE A 58 -4.81 0.10 9.06
N GLN A 59 -5.90 -0.03 9.84
CA GLN A 59 -6.60 -1.31 10.00
C GLN A 59 -7.15 -1.85 8.67
N ASN A 60 -7.73 -0.98 7.83
CA ASN A 60 -8.25 -1.40 6.52
C ASN A 60 -7.14 -1.80 5.55
N CYS A 61 -5.97 -1.17 5.62
CA CYS A 61 -4.80 -1.50 4.81
C CYS A 61 -4.23 -2.88 5.23
N GLU A 62 -4.07 -3.11 6.53
CA GLU A 62 -3.64 -4.41 7.05
C GLU A 62 -4.63 -5.53 6.69
N PHE A 63 -5.94 -5.26 6.76
CA PHE A 63 -6.97 -6.21 6.34
C PHE A 63 -6.86 -6.55 4.84
N MET A 64 -6.60 -5.56 3.98
CA MET A 64 -6.41 -5.80 2.55
C MET A 64 -5.20 -6.69 2.26
N VAL A 65 -4.07 -6.42 2.92
CA VAL A 65 -2.81 -7.13 2.70
C VAL A 65 -2.85 -8.56 3.28
N SER A 66 -3.49 -8.74 4.44
CA SER A 66 -3.67 -10.05 5.07
C SER A 66 -4.72 -10.91 4.37
N GLY A 67 -5.80 -10.30 3.87
CA GLY A 67 -6.89 -10.97 3.14
C GLY A 67 -6.62 -11.21 1.66
N ALA A 68 -5.45 -10.84 1.14
CA ALA A 68 -5.11 -11.01 -0.26
C ALA A 68 -5.11 -12.49 -0.70
N PRO A 69 -5.50 -12.82 -1.94
CA PRO A 69 -5.51 -14.20 -2.45
C PRO A 69 -4.07 -14.68 -2.74
N ARG A 70 -3.37 -15.09 -1.69
CA ARG A 70 -1.96 -15.51 -1.74
C ARG A 70 -1.71 -16.63 -2.73
N ASN A 71 -2.65 -17.56 -2.92
CA ASN A 71 -2.54 -18.63 -3.90
C ASN A 71 -2.20 -18.10 -5.32
N ARG A 72 -2.92 -17.09 -5.79
CA ARG A 72 -2.69 -16.50 -7.12
C ARG A 72 -1.36 -15.77 -7.25
N ILE A 73 -0.84 -15.26 -6.13
CA ILE A 73 0.43 -14.54 -6.08
C ILE A 73 1.59 -15.54 -6.01
N LYS A 74 1.43 -16.61 -5.22
CA LYS A 74 2.41 -17.69 -5.07
C LYS A 74 2.73 -18.41 -6.37
N ASP A 75 1.74 -18.57 -7.24
CA ASP A 75 1.95 -19.19 -8.55
C ASP A 75 2.93 -18.39 -9.45
N CYS A 76 3.19 -17.13 -9.12
CA CYS A 76 4.11 -16.24 -9.79
C CYS A 76 5.44 -16.05 -9.05
N SER A 77 5.58 -16.58 -7.83
CA SER A 77 6.72 -16.35 -6.96
C SER A 77 7.68 -17.52 -6.88
N TYR A 78 8.93 -17.21 -6.56
CA TYR A 78 9.97 -18.21 -6.45
C TYR A 78 9.63 -19.23 -5.37
N LEU A 79 9.57 -20.50 -5.77
CA LEU A 79 9.18 -21.64 -4.91
C LEU A 79 7.85 -21.44 -4.16
N ASN A 80 6.89 -20.71 -4.75
CA ASN A 80 5.60 -20.39 -4.13
C ASN A 80 5.73 -19.61 -2.81
N LYS A 81 6.81 -18.84 -2.66
CA LYS A 81 7.08 -17.97 -1.51
C LYS A 81 6.97 -16.52 -1.90
N ASP A 82 5.75 -16.02 -1.98
CA ASP A 82 5.51 -14.58 -2.12
C ASP A 82 5.80 -13.85 -0.81
N PHE A 83 6.31 -12.62 -0.89
CA PHE A 83 6.30 -11.72 0.25
C PHE A 83 5.43 -10.50 -0.09
N LEU A 84 4.14 -10.64 0.16
CA LEU A 84 3.24 -9.48 0.20
C LEU A 84 3.25 -8.83 1.61
N SER A 85 3.50 -7.51 1.64
CA SER A 85 3.62 -6.71 2.87
C SER A 85 3.01 -5.33 2.72
N SER A 86 2.49 -4.78 3.82
CA SER A 86 2.03 -3.40 3.91
C SER A 86 3.24 -2.47 4.06
N GLN A 87 3.30 -1.41 3.26
CA GLN A 87 4.28 -0.33 3.38
C GLN A 87 3.73 0.86 4.16
N GLY A 88 2.52 0.73 4.70
CA GLY A 88 1.83 1.73 5.48
C GLY A 88 0.58 2.28 4.82
N SER A 89 -0.16 3.05 5.63
CA SER A 89 -1.43 3.66 5.28
C SER A 89 -1.37 5.18 5.40
N PHE A 90 -2.07 5.87 4.50
CA PHE A 90 -2.18 7.32 4.50
C PHE A 90 -3.65 7.73 4.46
N VAL A 91 -3.98 8.80 5.18
CA VAL A 91 -5.25 9.51 5.03
C VAL A 91 -5.04 10.54 3.92
N LEU A 92 -5.74 10.37 2.80
CA LEU A 92 -5.74 11.35 1.70
C LEU A 92 -6.67 12.51 2.00
N ASP A 93 -7.83 12.19 2.57
CA ASP A 93 -8.87 13.17 2.91
C ASP A 93 -9.79 12.61 4.00
N SER A 94 -10.54 13.49 4.66
CA SER A 94 -11.64 13.10 5.53
C SER A 94 -12.74 14.16 5.55
N TYR A 95 -13.98 13.72 5.46
CA TYR A 95 -15.15 14.60 5.52
C TYR A 95 -16.27 14.00 6.35
N PHE A 96 -17.10 14.88 6.91
CA PHE A 96 -18.30 14.50 7.65
C PHE A 96 -19.52 14.68 6.76
N ASP A 97 -20.41 13.70 6.77
CA ASP A 97 -21.71 13.75 6.11
C ASP A 97 -22.81 13.77 7.18
N ALA A 98 -23.51 14.90 7.24
CA ALA A 98 -24.56 15.15 8.22
C ALA A 98 -25.81 14.31 7.97
N ASN A 99 -26.06 13.85 6.74
CA ASN A 99 -27.27 13.09 6.42
C ASN A 99 -27.25 11.69 7.05
N CYS A 100 -26.08 11.03 7.03
CA CYS A 100 -25.87 9.74 7.68
C CYS A 100 -25.31 9.86 9.12
N ASN A 101 -25.01 11.08 9.58
CA ASN A 101 -24.21 11.34 10.78
C ASN A 101 -22.95 10.48 10.83
N CYS A 102 -22.21 10.46 9.73
CA CYS A 102 -21.07 9.58 9.54
C CYS A 102 -19.86 10.34 8.99
N LYS A 103 -18.66 9.84 9.25
CA LYS A 103 -17.42 10.39 8.73
C LYS A 103 -16.88 9.44 7.68
N TYR A 104 -16.36 9.99 6.58
CA TYR A 104 -15.65 9.24 5.57
C TYR A 104 -14.16 9.52 5.69
N CYS A 105 -13.37 8.46 5.71
CA CYS A 105 -11.92 8.52 5.62
C CYS A 105 -11.51 8.01 4.23
N VAL A 106 -10.84 8.84 3.45
CA VAL A 106 -10.28 8.44 2.15
C VAL A 106 -8.88 7.91 2.41
N CYS A 107 -8.74 6.59 2.34
CA CYS A 107 -7.52 5.89 2.68
C CYS A 107 -6.71 5.56 1.43
N LYS A 108 -5.39 5.63 1.55
CA LYS A 108 -4.43 5.06 0.60
C LYS A 108 -3.57 4.02 1.31
N CYS A 109 -3.46 2.84 0.72
CA CYS A 109 -2.63 1.76 1.22
C CYS A 109 -1.51 1.51 0.21
N ALA A 110 -0.26 1.70 0.65
CA ALA A 110 0.92 1.31 -0.10
C ALA A 110 1.33 -0.09 0.35
N TYR A 111 1.64 -0.97 -0.59
CA TYR A 111 2.00 -2.35 -0.31
C TYR A 111 2.93 -2.90 -1.38
N ASP A 112 3.66 -3.94 -1.02
CA ASP A 112 4.66 -4.57 -1.87
C ASP A 112 4.34 -6.03 -2.11
N ILE A 113 4.67 -6.53 -3.29
CA ILE A 113 4.73 -7.95 -3.62
C ILE A 113 6.16 -8.26 -4.07
N ASP A 114 6.93 -8.97 -3.26
CA ASP A 114 8.34 -9.30 -3.50
C ASP A 114 8.46 -10.79 -3.93
N ASN A 115 9.61 -11.15 -4.48
CA ASN A 115 10.02 -12.50 -4.88
C ASN A 115 9.26 -13.10 -6.07
N ILE A 116 8.84 -12.25 -7.02
CA ILE A 116 8.20 -12.69 -8.26
C ILE A 116 9.27 -13.09 -9.27
N ASP A 117 9.36 -14.37 -9.63
CA ASP A 117 10.33 -14.92 -10.60
C ASP A 117 9.71 -15.20 -11.98
N ARG A 118 8.39 -15.37 -12.05
CA ARG A 118 7.66 -15.59 -13.31
C ARG A 118 7.14 -14.30 -13.94
N PHE A 119 7.81 -13.18 -13.72
CA PHE A 119 7.40 -11.85 -14.18
C PHE A 119 7.32 -11.70 -15.71
N SER A 120 7.90 -12.63 -16.48
CA SER A 120 7.76 -12.69 -17.94
C SER A 120 6.39 -13.22 -18.38
N LEU A 121 5.63 -13.88 -17.50
CA LEU A 121 4.27 -14.32 -17.79
C LEU A 121 3.30 -13.13 -17.69
N PRO A 122 2.40 -12.93 -18.67
CA PRO A 122 1.42 -11.84 -18.61
C PRO A 122 0.54 -11.85 -17.35
N SER A 123 0.22 -13.05 -16.83
CA SER A 123 -0.57 -13.24 -15.60
C SER A 123 0.17 -12.83 -14.33
N CYS A 124 1.49 -12.66 -14.39
CA CYS A 124 2.35 -12.32 -13.26
C CYS A 124 2.84 -10.87 -13.32
N GLY A 125 2.33 -10.05 -14.24
CA GLY A 125 2.71 -8.65 -14.35
C GLY A 125 2.26 -7.82 -13.14
N SER A 126 3.01 -6.75 -12.87
CA SER A 126 2.82 -5.88 -11.70
C SER A 126 1.40 -5.31 -11.60
N VAL A 127 0.87 -4.78 -12.71
CA VAL A 127 -0.48 -4.21 -12.77
C VAL A 127 -1.54 -5.23 -12.35
N LEU A 128 -1.44 -6.48 -12.82
CA LEU A 128 -2.44 -7.49 -12.55
C LEU A 128 -2.33 -8.01 -11.10
N LEU A 129 -1.13 -8.34 -10.63
CA LEU A 129 -0.95 -8.84 -9.27
C LEU A 129 -1.32 -7.78 -8.22
N CYS A 130 -0.90 -6.53 -8.41
CA CYS A 130 -1.34 -5.43 -7.54
C CYS A 130 -2.88 -5.29 -7.55
N LYS A 131 -3.49 -5.30 -8.73
CA LYS A 131 -4.96 -5.17 -8.84
C LYS A 131 -5.70 -6.31 -8.12
N ILE A 132 -5.19 -7.54 -8.18
CA ILE A 132 -5.79 -8.70 -7.49
C ILE A 132 -5.80 -8.52 -5.96
N VAL A 133 -4.76 -7.93 -5.38
CA VAL A 133 -4.73 -7.62 -3.94
C VAL A 133 -5.80 -6.57 -3.59
N ALA A 134 -5.88 -5.49 -4.35
CA ALA A 134 -6.79 -4.38 -4.08
C ALA A 134 -8.28 -4.76 -4.27
N VAL A 135 -8.63 -5.34 -5.42
CA VAL A 135 -10.03 -5.54 -5.83
C VAL A 135 -10.76 -6.52 -4.92
N ASN A 136 -10.08 -7.57 -4.44
CA ASN A 136 -10.70 -8.55 -3.53
C ASN A 136 -11.10 -7.95 -2.17
N SER A 137 -10.58 -6.77 -1.84
CA SER A 137 -10.87 -6.09 -0.57
C SER A 137 -11.73 -4.83 -0.75
N ALA A 138 -12.37 -4.69 -1.92
CA ALA A 138 -13.11 -3.50 -2.35
C ALA A 138 -12.26 -2.21 -2.30
N TRP A 139 -10.96 -2.33 -2.56
CA TRP A 139 -10.09 -1.18 -2.79
C TRP A 139 -9.97 -0.91 -4.28
N THR A 140 -9.88 0.37 -4.63
CA THR A 140 -9.58 0.83 -5.98
C THR A 140 -8.07 0.78 -6.20
N TYR A 141 -7.63 -0.04 -7.15
CA TYR A 141 -6.22 -0.02 -7.59
C TYR A 141 -5.86 1.33 -8.19
N VAL A 142 -4.72 1.89 -7.78
CA VAL A 142 -4.24 3.20 -8.25
C VAL A 142 -3.06 3.03 -9.19
N SER A 143 -2.01 2.35 -8.74
CA SER A 143 -0.77 2.24 -9.51
C SER A 143 0.10 1.07 -9.07
N ALA A 144 1.02 0.70 -9.95
CA ALA A 144 2.07 -0.27 -9.73
C ALA A 144 3.37 0.26 -10.35
N TYR A 145 4.47 -0.04 -9.70
CA TYR A 145 5.82 0.17 -10.21
C TYR A 145 6.66 -1.07 -9.94
N THR A 146 7.63 -1.31 -10.81
CA THR A 146 8.50 -2.48 -10.76
C THR A 146 9.95 -2.02 -10.69
N PRO A 147 10.65 -2.26 -9.57
CA PRO A 147 12.09 -2.03 -9.48
C PRO A 147 12.90 -2.99 -10.37
N PRO A 148 14.21 -2.74 -10.53
CA PRO A 148 15.11 -3.64 -11.24
C PRO A 148 15.14 -5.06 -10.66
N GLU A 149 15.57 -6.00 -11.49
CA GLU A 149 15.73 -7.41 -11.13
C GLU A 149 16.81 -7.59 -10.05
N TYR A 150 16.60 -8.57 -9.18
CA TYR A 150 17.55 -8.95 -8.13
C TYR A 150 17.49 -10.47 -7.89
N SER A 151 18.50 -11.02 -7.21
CA SER A 151 18.54 -12.44 -6.84
C SER A 151 17.37 -12.81 -5.93
N CYS A 152 16.55 -13.79 -6.35
CA CYS A 152 15.43 -14.30 -5.55
C CYS A 152 15.84 -14.74 -4.14
N ARG A 153 14.89 -14.66 -3.20
CA ARG A 153 15.09 -15.02 -1.79
C ARG A 153 14.28 -16.25 -1.41
N LEU A 154 14.80 -17.00 -0.43
CA LEU A 154 14.16 -18.17 0.16
C LEU A 154 13.30 -17.81 1.36
#